data_AF-A0A3N5LQ05-F1
#
_entry.id   AF-A0A3N5LQ05-F1
#
_cell.length_a   1.000
_cell.length_b   1.000
_cell.length_c   1.000
_cell.angle_alpha   90.00
_cell.angle_beta   90.00
_cell.angle_gamma   90.00
#
_symmetry.space_group_name_H-M   'P 1'
#
loop_
_entity.id
_entity.type
_entity.pdbx_description
1 polymer ?
#
loop_
_entity_poly.entity_id
_entity_poly.type
_entity_poly.pdbx_seq_one_letter_code
_entity_poly.pdbx_strand_id
1 'polypeptide(L)'
;MPESMTGRERMLTAFARKQPDHVPVSPDISAMVPVRLSGKPFDQMFLDGLPHQGYATASVAQAYVDAVKYYGMDGWYIYGSMREIASEDRPRWQSRLERLPGGGQVRYEVAQTRYGEATRQTLFPTGEPPWEQEKPVKDLRSDWPKLRALMGEDECWQWEQEFADRDRIGDLGVYSVAIGIPQDWWFFQRHGGYNVLFYDYIDEEAYIQEIFDFYQRYALARVNAGCIAGADEIMLGGSASSLSVSSPRNFRKY
;
A
#
# COMPACT_ATOMS: atom_id res chain seq x y z
N MET A 1 -6.42 12.30 -39.28
CA MET A 1 -6.18 12.76 -37.90
C MET A 1 -5.13 11.83 -37.32
N PRO A 2 -4.10 12.30 -36.60
CA PRO A 2 -3.22 11.38 -35.89
C PRO A 2 -4.05 10.48 -34.97
N GLU A 3 -3.68 9.21 -34.90
CA GLU A 3 -4.35 8.21 -34.07
C GLU A 3 -4.29 8.66 -32.60
N SER A 4 -5.44 8.68 -31.92
CA SER A 4 -5.51 9.10 -30.52
C SER A 4 -4.81 8.06 -29.64
N MET A 5 -3.88 8.48 -28.79
CA MET A 5 -3.24 7.56 -27.84
C MET A 5 -4.28 7.04 -26.84
N THR A 6 -4.10 5.82 -26.35
CA THR A 6 -4.79 5.33 -25.16
C THR A 6 -4.29 6.05 -23.90
N GLY A 7 -5.01 5.93 -22.78
CA GLY A 7 -4.57 6.55 -21.53
C GLY A 7 -3.23 6.00 -21.05
N ARG A 8 -3.04 4.69 -21.19
CA ARG A 8 -1.77 4.02 -20.89
C ARG A 8 -0.62 4.55 -21.78
N GLU A 9 -0.80 4.60 -23.10
CA GLU A 9 0.23 5.08 -24.03
C GLU A 9 0.60 6.54 -23.78
N ARG A 10 -0.39 7.38 -23.48
CA ARG A 10 -0.21 8.80 -23.18
C ARG A 10 0.65 9.01 -21.94
N MET A 11 0.31 8.31 -20.85
CA MET A 11 1.07 8.39 -19.60
C MET A 11 2.50 7.85 -19.77
N LEU A 12 2.67 6.68 -20.39
CA LEU A 12 4.01 6.10 -20.64
C LEU A 12 4.87 6.99 -21.55
N THR A 13 4.26 7.62 -22.55
CA THR A 13 4.95 8.59 -23.43
C THR A 13 5.43 9.80 -22.62
N ALA A 14 4.59 10.34 -21.74
CA ALA A 14 4.95 11.44 -20.86
C ALA A 14 6.04 11.05 -19.85
N PHE A 15 5.96 9.87 -19.21
CA PHE A 15 6.98 9.35 -18.30
C PHE A 15 8.34 9.17 -18.99
N ALA A 16 8.33 8.76 -20.27
CA ALA A 16 9.51 8.68 -21.11
C ALA A 16 10.07 10.05 -21.55
N ARG A 17 9.48 11.17 -21.10
CA ARG A 17 9.81 12.54 -21.50
C ARG A 17 9.69 12.79 -23.01
N LYS A 18 8.73 12.11 -23.65
CA LYS A 18 8.36 12.30 -25.06
C LYS A 18 7.09 13.16 -25.16
N GLN A 19 6.70 13.51 -26.38
CA GLN A 19 5.49 14.30 -26.63
C GLN A 19 4.28 13.37 -26.82
N PRO A 20 3.34 13.32 -25.86
CA PRO A 20 2.05 12.67 -26.06
C PRO A 20 1.14 13.48 -27.00
N ASP A 21 0.00 12.90 -27.39
CA ASP A 21 -1.05 13.58 -28.16
C ASP A 21 -1.66 14.79 -27.41
N HIS A 22 -1.73 14.73 -26.07
CA HIS A 22 -1.96 15.85 -25.16
C HIS A 22 -1.41 15.55 -23.76
N VAL A 23 -1.40 16.55 -22.86
CA VAL A 23 -0.93 16.38 -21.48
C VAL A 23 -1.83 15.36 -20.76
N PRO A 24 -1.29 14.27 -20.19
CA PRO A 24 -2.11 13.32 -19.45
C PRO A 24 -2.70 13.95 -18.19
N VAL A 25 -3.93 13.58 -17.88
CA VAL A 25 -4.68 14.05 -16.71
C VAL A 25 -5.07 12.86 -15.86
N SER A 26 -4.36 12.65 -14.76
CA SER A 26 -4.64 11.59 -13.79
C SER A 26 -4.55 12.13 -12.36
N PRO A 27 -5.60 12.79 -11.85
CA PRO A 27 -5.60 13.27 -10.47
C PRO A 27 -5.58 12.10 -9.48
N ASP A 28 -4.82 12.23 -8.39
CA ASP A 28 -4.94 11.31 -7.26
C ASP A 28 -6.27 11.58 -6.53
N ILE A 29 -7.26 10.74 -6.84
CA ILE A 29 -8.60 10.82 -6.25
C ILE A 29 -8.79 9.86 -5.07
N SER A 30 -7.73 9.09 -4.73
CA SER A 30 -7.72 8.05 -3.70
C SER A 30 -8.92 7.09 -3.80
N ALA A 31 -9.16 6.25 -2.80
CA ALA A 31 -10.37 5.44 -2.71
C ALA A 31 -11.61 6.27 -2.34
N MET A 32 -11.42 7.50 -1.83
CA MET A 32 -12.50 8.36 -1.37
C MET A 32 -13.51 8.74 -2.46
N VAL A 33 -13.02 9.23 -3.61
CA VAL A 33 -13.92 9.66 -4.68
C VAL A 33 -14.56 8.47 -5.40
N PRO A 34 -13.82 7.41 -5.80
CA PRO A 34 -14.40 6.26 -6.48
C PRO A 34 -15.47 5.54 -5.67
N VAL A 35 -15.22 5.31 -4.37
CA VAL A 35 -16.20 4.63 -3.51
C VAL A 35 -17.45 5.49 -3.33
N ARG A 36 -17.32 6.80 -3.12
CA ARG A 36 -18.48 7.70 -3.05
C ARG A 36 -19.26 7.72 -4.37
N LEU A 37 -18.57 7.76 -5.51
CA LEU A 37 -19.19 7.72 -6.83
C LEU A 37 -19.98 6.43 -7.05
N SER A 38 -19.51 5.30 -6.50
CA SER A 38 -20.22 4.02 -6.57
C SER A 38 -21.53 3.97 -5.76
N GLY A 39 -21.74 4.92 -4.82
CA GLY A 39 -22.90 4.94 -3.94
C GLY A 39 -22.91 3.85 -2.86
N LYS A 40 -21.83 3.07 -2.73
CA LYS A 40 -21.72 1.98 -1.76
C LYS A 40 -21.01 2.41 -0.46
N PRO A 41 -21.34 1.84 0.70
CA PRO A 41 -20.62 2.09 1.95
C PRO A 41 -19.15 1.65 1.89
N PHE A 42 -18.27 2.40 2.54
CA PHE A 42 -16.83 2.13 2.56
C PHE A 42 -16.50 0.80 3.23
N ASP A 43 -17.08 0.49 4.38
CA ASP A 43 -16.84 -0.76 5.09
C ASP A 43 -17.15 -1.99 4.25
N GLN A 44 -18.23 -1.96 3.45
CA GLN A 44 -18.57 -3.03 2.53
C GLN A 44 -17.57 -3.14 1.38
N MET A 45 -17.20 -2.01 0.79
CA MET A 45 -16.25 -1.98 -0.32
C MET A 45 -14.89 -2.53 0.11
N PHE A 46 -14.42 -2.17 1.31
CA PHE A 46 -13.10 -2.58 1.81
C PHE A 46 -13.07 -3.97 2.49
N LEU A 47 -14.20 -4.67 2.62
CA LEU A 47 -14.31 -5.98 3.28
C LEU A 47 -15.08 -7.02 2.42
N ASP A 48 -15.13 -6.85 1.11
CA ASP A 48 -15.93 -7.67 0.20
C ASP A 48 -15.48 -9.14 0.07
N GLY A 49 -14.24 -9.46 0.49
CA GLY A 49 -13.65 -10.80 0.40
C GLY A 49 -13.36 -11.28 -1.02
N LEU A 50 -13.45 -10.40 -2.03
CA LEU A 50 -13.21 -10.76 -3.42
C LEU A 50 -11.70 -10.95 -3.68
N PRO A 51 -11.31 -11.92 -4.54
CA PRO A 51 -9.91 -12.13 -4.88
C PRO A 51 -9.26 -10.87 -5.44
N HIS A 52 -8.24 -10.38 -4.74
CA HIS A 52 -7.47 -9.21 -5.12
C HIS A 52 -6.11 -9.25 -4.45
N GLN A 53 -5.08 -8.82 -5.17
CA GLN A 53 -3.72 -8.68 -4.64
C GLN A 53 -3.40 -7.20 -4.63
N GLY A 54 -3.33 -6.59 -3.45
CA GLY A 54 -3.20 -5.14 -3.32
C GLY A 54 -3.53 -4.66 -1.91
N TYR A 55 -3.42 -3.35 -1.68
CA TYR A 55 -3.71 -2.77 -0.37
C TYR A 55 -5.22 -2.56 -0.12
N ALA A 56 -6.03 -2.54 -1.19
CA ALA A 56 -7.48 -2.43 -1.14
C ALA A 56 -8.13 -3.74 -1.64
N THR A 57 -9.45 -3.73 -1.86
CA THR A 57 -10.21 -4.87 -2.38
C THR A 57 -10.46 -4.76 -3.89
N ALA A 58 -10.96 -5.85 -4.48
CA ALA A 58 -11.40 -5.86 -5.87
C ALA A 58 -12.50 -4.81 -6.14
N SER A 59 -13.45 -4.61 -5.22
CA SER A 59 -14.51 -3.61 -5.42
C SER A 59 -13.98 -2.18 -5.42
N VAL A 60 -13.04 -1.85 -4.53
CA VAL A 60 -12.42 -0.52 -4.51
C VAL A 60 -11.62 -0.28 -5.79
N ALA A 61 -10.85 -1.29 -6.21
CA ALA A 61 -10.10 -1.25 -7.45
C ALA A 61 -11.00 -1.07 -8.69
N GLN A 62 -12.13 -1.78 -8.74
CA GLN A 62 -13.09 -1.62 -9.83
C GLN A 62 -13.76 -0.24 -9.81
N ALA A 63 -14.15 0.25 -8.62
CA ALA A 63 -14.73 1.58 -8.49
C ALA A 63 -13.78 2.67 -9.03
N TYR A 64 -12.47 2.51 -8.83
CA TYR A 64 -11.48 3.41 -9.42
C TYR A 64 -11.51 3.39 -10.95
N VAL A 65 -11.53 2.20 -11.57
CA VAL A 65 -11.64 2.08 -13.04
C VAL A 65 -12.94 2.69 -13.56
N ASP A 66 -14.04 2.53 -12.82
CA ASP A 66 -15.33 3.14 -13.18
C ASP A 66 -15.26 4.67 -13.07
N ALA A 67 -14.54 5.21 -12.08
CA ALA A 67 -14.28 6.65 -11.98
C ALA A 67 -13.41 7.17 -13.13
N VAL A 68 -12.38 6.42 -13.55
CA VAL A 68 -11.55 6.76 -14.73
C VAL A 68 -12.44 6.92 -15.97
N LYS A 69 -13.33 5.97 -16.21
CA LYS A 69 -14.29 6.01 -17.33
C LYS A 69 -15.29 7.15 -17.19
N TYR A 70 -15.83 7.37 -15.99
CA TYR A 70 -16.84 8.40 -15.73
C TYR A 70 -16.30 9.82 -15.99
N TYR A 71 -15.08 10.11 -15.54
CA TYR A 71 -14.46 11.42 -15.72
C TYR A 71 -13.72 11.58 -17.06
N GLY A 72 -13.52 10.50 -17.81
CA GLY A 72 -12.75 10.52 -19.06
C GLY A 72 -11.30 10.93 -18.85
N MET A 73 -10.71 10.53 -17.71
CA MET A 73 -9.34 10.84 -17.32
C MET A 73 -8.40 9.69 -17.68
N ASP A 74 -7.09 9.91 -17.61
CA ASP A 74 -6.09 8.85 -17.69
C ASP A 74 -6.02 8.10 -16.35
N GLY A 75 -5.92 6.77 -16.40
CA GLY A 75 -5.87 5.95 -15.19
C GLY A 75 -4.46 5.85 -14.59
N TRP A 76 -4.32 6.16 -13.32
CA TRP A 76 -3.15 5.81 -12.50
C TRP A 76 -3.53 4.72 -11.50
N TYR A 77 -3.46 3.46 -11.93
CA TYR A 77 -3.97 2.33 -11.15
C TYR A 77 -2.93 1.86 -10.13
N ILE A 78 -3.13 2.23 -8.86
CA ILE A 78 -2.24 1.88 -7.74
C ILE A 78 -2.81 0.76 -6.83
N TYR A 79 -3.99 0.21 -7.18
CA TYR A 79 -4.75 -0.67 -6.29
C TYR A 79 -4.29 -2.13 -6.33
N GLY A 80 -3.62 -2.54 -7.40
CA GLY A 80 -3.14 -3.91 -7.59
C GLY A 80 -1.68 -4.13 -7.15
N SER A 81 -1.27 -5.38 -7.06
CA SER A 81 0.06 -5.84 -6.66
C SER A 81 0.24 -7.32 -7.04
N MET A 82 1.46 -7.82 -6.91
CA MET A 82 1.74 -9.26 -6.87
C MET A 82 1.44 -9.82 -5.48
N ARG A 83 1.07 -11.10 -5.42
CA ARG A 83 0.97 -11.85 -4.16
C ARG A 83 2.37 -12.24 -3.68
N GLU A 84 2.62 -12.10 -2.37
CA GLU A 84 3.81 -12.66 -1.74
C GLU A 84 3.68 -14.18 -1.57
N ILE A 85 4.73 -14.92 -1.94
CA ILE A 85 4.85 -16.36 -1.75
C ILE A 85 5.60 -16.59 -0.44
N ALA A 86 4.85 -16.66 0.65
CA ALA A 86 5.40 -16.92 1.98
C ALA A 86 5.46 -18.42 2.28
N SER A 87 6.52 -18.85 2.99
CA SER A 87 6.64 -20.20 3.56
C SER A 87 5.43 -20.57 4.42
N GLU A 88 5.08 -21.85 4.48
CA GLU A 88 4.01 -22.37 5.34
C GLU A 88 4.30 -22.12 6.82
N ASP A 89 5.58 -22.17 7.22
CA ASP A 89 6.03 -21.94 8.59
C ASP A 89 6.00 -20.46 9.00
N ARG A 90 5.79 -19.54 8.05
CA ARG A 90 5.73 -18.10 8.36
C ARG A 90 4.48 -17.81 9.19
N PRO A 91 4.59 -17.11 10.34
CA PRO A 91 3.44 -16.68 11.12
C PRO A 91 2.43 -15.92 10.25
N ARG A 92 1.13 -16.10 10.51
CA ARG A 92 0.05 -15.44 9.77
C ARG A 92 -0.88 -14.70 10.71
N TRP A 93 -1.39 -13.57 10.22
CA TRP A 93 -2.48 -12.86 10.86
C TRP A 93 -3.76 -13.69 10.80
N GLN A 94 -4.38 -13.89 11.95
CA GLN A 94 -5.73 -14.40 12.07
C GLN A 94 -6.65 -13.21 12.34
N SER A 95 -7.68 -13.06 11.51
CA SER A 95 -8.57 -11.89 11.56
C SER A 95 -9.95 -12.24 12.11
N ARG A 96 -10.50 -11.34 12.92
CA ARG A 96 -11.91 -11.35 13.34
C ARG A 96 -12.53 -9.99 13.09
N LEU A 97 -13.75 -9.98 12.55
CA LEU A 97 -14.52 -8.76 12.31
C LEU A 97 -15.61 -8.61 13.37
N GLU A 98 -15.79 -7.39 13.86
CA GLU A 98 -16.92 -7.00 14.70
C GLU A 98 -17.66 -5.82 14.08
N ARG A 99 -19.00 -5.86 14.11
CA ARG A 99 -19.83 -4.73 13.69
C ARG A 99 -19.98 -3.73 14.82
N LEU A 100 -19.89 -2.45 14.50
CA LEU A 100 -20.10 -1.37 15.47
C LEU A 100 -21.58 -1.00 15.59
N PRO A 101 -22.08 -0.62 16.79
CA PRO A 101 -23.48 -0.24 16.99
C PRO A 101 -23.97 0.93 16.12
N GLY A 102 -23.07 1.83 15.69
CA GLY A 102 -23.36 2.98 14.83
C GLY A 102 -23.15 2.74 13.33
N GLY A 103 -22.89 1.50 12.92
CA GLY A 103 -22.43 1.17 11.56
C GLY A 103 -20.91 1.17 11.45
N GLY A 104 -20.43 0.49 10.41
CA GLY A 104 -19.00 0.21 10.24
C GLY A 104 -18.56 -1.01 11.03
N GLN A 105 -17.28 -1.34 10.91
CA GLN A 105 -16.69 -2.59 11.40
C GLN A 105 -15.29 -2.36 11.95
N VAL A 106 -14.85 -3.18 12.89
CA VAL A 106 -13.46 -3.24 13.35
C VAL A 106 -12.90 -4.61 13.02
N ARG A 107 -11.74 -4.63 12.39
CA ARG A 107 -10.95 -5.85 12.18
C ARG A 107 -9.88 -5.94 13.25
N TYR A 108 -9.93 -7.00 14.04
CA TYR A 108 -8.89 -7.39 14.98
C TYR A 108 -8.05 -8.45 14.34
N GLU A 109 -6.73 -8.29 14.41
CA GLU A 109 -5.79 -9.27 13.87
C GLU A 109 -4.77 -9.64 14.92
N VAL A 110 -4.53 -10.95 15.05
CA VAL A 110 -3.57 -11.52 15.98
C VAL A 110 -2.68 -12.50 15.24
N ALA A 111 -1.38 -12.48 15.53
CA ALA A 111 -0.45 -13.48 15.04
C ALA A 111 0.44 -13.99 16.16
N GLN A 112 0.60 -15.32 16.23
CA GLN A 112 1.51 -15.97 17.16
C GLN A 112 2.89 -16.10 16.52
N THR A 113 3.90 -15.51 17.14
CA THR A 113 5.30 -15.60 16.69
C THR A 113 6.15 -16.24 17.78
N ARG A 114 7.37 -16.66 17.44
CA ARG A 114 8.32 -17.15 18.45
C ARG A 114 8.76 -16.10 19.47
N TYR A 115 8.51 -14.82 19.19
CA TYR A 115 8.78 -13.69 20.07
C TYR A 115 7.54 -13.23 20.85
N GLY A 116 6.45 -14.00 20.79
CA GLY A 116 5.18 -13.71 21.42
C GLY A 116 4.11 -13.21 20.45
N GLU A 117 3.00 -12.75 21.02
CA GLU A 117 1.83 -12.31 20.28
C GLU A 117 2.02 -10.90 19.70
N ALA A 118 1.71 -10.76 18.41
CA ALA A 118 1.54 -9.49 17.73
C ALA A 118 0.06 -9.23 17.46
N THR A 119 -0.39 -7.99 17.65
CA THR A 119 -1.78 -7.58 17.46
C THR A 119 -1.86 -6.34 16.58
N ARG A 120 -2.98 -6.13 15.89
CA ARG A 120 -3.34 -4.84 15.26
C ARG A 120 -4.84 -4.70 15.11
N GLN A 121 -5.31 -3.46 14.93
CA GLN A 121 -6.72 -3.14 14.77
C GLN A 121 -6.92 -2.12 13.67
N THR A 122 -7.84 -2.40 12.74
CA THR A 122 -8.24 -1.48 11.67
C THR A 122 -9.73 -1.17 11.80
N LEU A 123 -10.06 0.12 11.79
CA LEU A 123 -11.44 0.60 11.77
C LEU A 123 -11.89 0.80 10.32
N PHE A 124 -13.09 0.33 10.00
CA PHE A 124 -13.76 0.44 8.70
C PHE A 124 -15.09 1.18 8.88
N PRO A 125 -15.10 2.51 8.82
CA PRO A 125 -16.33 3.29 8.87
C PRO A 125 -17.17 3.12 7.60
N THR A 126 -18.43 3.54 7.65
CA THR A 126 -19.33 3.49 6.49
C THR A 126 -19.11 4.63 5.49
N GLY A 127 -18.61 5.80 5.94
CA GLY A 127 -18.58 7.04 5.16
C GLY A 127 -17.20 7.48 4.64
N GLU A 128 -16.15 6.75 4.99
CA GLU A 128 -14.75 7.11 4.70
C GLU A 128 -13.82 5.89 4.70
N PRO A 129 -12.61 5.99 4.12
CA PRO A 129 -11.65 4.88 4.05
C PRO A 129 -11.22 4.37 5.43
N PRO A 130 -10.74 3.12 5.52
CA PRO A 130 -10.27 2.56 6.78
C PRO A 130 -8.99 3.23 7.28
N TRP A 131 -8.76 3.15 8.59
CA TRP A 131 -7.50 3.53 9.23
C TRP A 131 -7.14 2.60 10.38
N GLU A 132 -5.85 2.56 10.72
CA GLU A 132 -5.37 1.77 11.85
C GLU A 132 -5.68 2.47 13.17
N GLN A 133 -6.44 1.80 14.03
CA GLN A 133 -6.63 2.20 15.42
C GLN A 133 -5.45 1.74 16.28
N GLU A 134 -4.92 0.57 15.97
CA GLU A 134 -3.76 -0.04 16.63
C GLU A 134 -2.81 -0.62 15.58
N LYS A 135 -1.52 -0.31 15.70
CA LYS A 135 -0.47 -0.76 14.77
C LYS A 135 0.41 -1.84 15.43
N PRO A 136 1.09 -2.71 14.67
CA PRO A 136 1.77 -3.88 15.22
C PRO A 136 2.90 -3.58 16.21
N VAL A 137 3.61 -2.46 16.05
CA VAL A 137 4.76 -2.09 16.91
C VAL A 137 4.37 -1.01 17.91
N LYS A 138 4.09 -1.40 19.17
CA LYS A 138 3.76 -0.48 20.28
C LYS A 138 4.99 -0.14 21.09
N ASP A 139 5.77 -1.17 21.40
CA ASP A 139 7.08 -1.04 21.99
C ASP A 139 8.15 -1.45 20.97
N LEU A 140 9.08 -0.54 20.70
CA LEU A 140 10.02 -0.67 19.60
C LEU A 140 10.87 -1.96 19.69
N ARG A 141 11.38 -2.27 20.87
CA ARG A 141 12.36 -3.37 21.05
C ARG A 141 11.69 -4.72 21.19
N SER A 142 10.54 -4.79 21.86
CA SER A 142 9.83 -6.06 22.06
C SER A 142 8.92 -6.44 20.89
N ASP A 143 8.36 -5.48 20.15
CA ASP A 143 7.41 -5.79 19.07
C ASP A 143 8.06 -5.88 17.68
N TRP A 144 9.17 -5.18 17.43
CA TRP A 144 9.86 -5.29 16.14
C TRP A 144 10.22 -6.73 15.77
N PRO A 145 10.82 -7.56 16.66
CA PRO A 145 11.12 -8.96 16.34
C PRO A 145 9.88 -9.76 15.91
N LYS A 146 8.71 -9.47 16.49
CA LYS A 146 7.43 -10.12 16.13
C LYS A 146 7.01 -9.74 14.71
N LEU A 147 7.07 -8.45 14.37
CA LEU A 147 6.77 -7.98 13.01
C LEU A 147 7.78 -8.52 12.00
N ARG A 148 9.07 -8.52 12.33
CA ARG A 148 10.14 -9.10 11.49
C ARG A 148 9.88 -10.57 11.17
N ALA A 149 9.45 -11.36 12.16
CA ALA A 149 9.07 -12.76 11.95
C ALA A 149 7.91 -12.92 10.97
N LEU A 150 6.90 -12.04 11.07
CA LEU A 150 5.76 -12.01 10.14
C LEU A 150 6.15 -11.62 8.71
N MET A 151 7.21 -10.82 8.57
CA MET A 151 7.73 -10.42 7.26
C MET A 151 8.65 -11.48 6.64
N GLY A 152 9.13 -12.47 7.39
CA GLY A 152 10.13 -13.43 6.94
C GLY A 152 11.54 -12.97 7.31
N GLU A 153 12.04 -13.51 8.42
CA GLU A 153 13.35 -13.18 8.98
C GLU A 153 14.52 -13.91 8.30
N ASP A 154 14.22 -14.93 7.50
CA ASP A 154 15.16 -15.67 6.65
C ASP A 154 15.57 -14.89 5.39
N GLU A 155 14.91 -13.75 5.16
CA GLU A 155 15.10 -12.87 4.00
C GLU A 155 14.92 -13.58 2.64
N CYS A 156 14.23 -14.73 2.64
CA CYS A 156 13.93 -15.53 1.45
C CYS A 156 12.59 -15.10 0.84
N TRP A 157 12.44 -13.80 0.58
CA TRP A 157 11.18 -13.27 0.06
C TRP A 157 10.99 -13.56 -1.43
N GLN A 158 9.78 -14.00 -1.77
CA GLN A 158 9.39 -14.32 -3.13
C GLN A 158 8.00 -13.73 -3.41
N TRP A 159 7.77 -13.32 -4.65
CA TRP A 159 6.49 -12.84 -5.11
C TRP A 159 6.13 -13.54 -6.41
N GLU A 160 4.84 -13.60 -6.70
CA GLU A 160 4.38 -13.92 -8.04
C GLU A 160 4.98 -12.95 -9.05
N GLN A 161 5.25 -13.48 -10.25
CA GLN A 161 5.90 -12.75 -11.34
C GLN A 161 4.91 -12.26 -12.40
N GLU A 162 3.60 -12.35 -12.11
CA GLU A 162 2.53 -11.89 -12.97
C GLU A 162 1.48 -11.14 -12.13
N PHE A 163 0.78 -10.19 -12.74
CA PHE A 163 -0.33 -9.48 -12.11
C PHE A 163 -1.65 -10.18 -12.42
N ALA A 164 -2.36 -10.62 -11.38
CA ALA A 164 -3.64 -11.32 -11.55
C ALA A 164 -4.78 -10.43 -12.09
N ASP A 165 -4.65 -9.11 -11.98
CA ASP A 165 -5.72 -8.15 -12.27
C ASP A 165 -5.30 -7.02 -13.22
N ARG A 166 -4.22 -7.19 -14.00
CA ARG A 166 -3.72 -6.17 -14.94
C ARG A 166 -4.78 -5.69 -15.92
N ASP A 167 -5.58 -6.63 -16.42
CA ASP A 167 -6.64 -6.38 -17.39
C ASP A 167 -7.76 -5.48 -16.83
N ARG A 168 -7.84 -5.30 -15.50
CA ARG A 168 -8.88 -4.47 -14.89
C ARG A 168 -8.77 -3.02 -15.35
N ILE A 169 -7.55 -2.47 -15.41
CA ILE A 169 -7.31 -1.12 -15.95
C ILE A 169 -7.08 -1.16 -17.46
N GLY A 170 -6.41 -2.20 -17.98
CA GLY A 170 -6.11 -2.34 -19.40
C GLY A 170 -5.46 -1.08 -19.99
N ASP A 171 -5.91 -0.64 -21.16
CA ASP A 171 -5.38 0.54 -21.85
C ASP A 171 -5.89 1.88 -21.31
N LEU A 172 -6.79 1.88 -20.32
CA LEU A 172 -7.31 3.10 -19.72
C LEU A 172 -6.24 3.85 -18.92
N GLY A 173 -5.14 3.19 -18.54
CA GLY A 173 -4.15 3.77 -17.65
C GLY A 173 -2.94 2.90 -17.39
N VAL A 174 -1.99 3.43 -16.63
CA VAL A 174 -0.80 2.69 -16.19
C VAL A 174 -1.13 1.82 -14.99
N TYR A 175 -0.55 0.62 -14.94
CA TYR A 175 -0.57 -0.25 -13.78
C TYR A 175 0.68 -0.02 -12.93
N SER A 176 0.49 0.53 -11.74
CA SER A 176 1.58 0.98 -10.87
C SER A 176 1.68 0.10 -9.63
N VAL A 177 2.90 -0.30 -9.28
CA VAL A 177 3.17 -1.01 -8.02
C VAL A 177 3.65 0.00 -6.99
N ALA A 178 2.82 0.25 -5.97
CA ALA A 178 3.15 1.16 -4.89
C ALA A 178 4.03 0.47 -3.83
N ILE A 179 5.20 1.06 -3.58
CA ILE A 179 6.18 0.60 -2.59
C ILE A 179 6.57 1.80 -1.72
N GLY A 180 6.19 1.74 -0.45
CA GLY A 180 6.55 2.77 0.52
C GLY A 180 8.07 2.84 0.69
N ILE A 181 8.61 4.04 0.82
CA ILE A 181 9.99 4.20 1.31
C ILE A 181 10.02 3.91 2.83
N PRO A 182 11.20 3.70 3.44
CA PRO A 182 11.28 3.24 4.83
C PRO A 182 10.47 4.07 5.84
N GLN A 183 10.51 5.40 5.75
CA GLN A 183 9.72 6.27 6.64
C GLN A 183 8.20 6.06 6.50
N ASP A 184 7.71 5.98 5.27
CA ASP A 184 6.29 5.79 4.98
C ASP A 184 5.81 4.42 5.42
N TRP A 185 6.58 3.37 5.11
CA TRP A 185 6.27 2.03 5.58
C TRP A 185 6.27 1.96 7.11
N TRP A 186 7.29 2.52 7.76
CA TRP A 186 7.41 2.49 9.22
C TRP A 186 6.26 3.20 9.91
N PHE A 187 5.80 4.31 9.35
CA PHE A 187 4.62 5.00 9.87
C PHE A 187 3.41 4.07 9.98
N PHE A 188 3.17 3.19 9.00
CA PHE A 188 2.06 2.23 9.05
C PHE A 188 2.29 1.06 10.03
N GLN A 189 3.53 0.80 10.45
CA GLN A 189 3.85 -0.27 11.41
C GLN A 189 3.93 0.22 12.85
N ARG A 190 4.36 1.46 13.06
CA ARG A 190 4.65 2.04 14.38
C ARG A 190 3.42 2.70 14.99
N HIS A 191 2.97 2.20 16.14
CA HIS A 191 1.90 2.81 16.91
C HIS A 191 2.37 4.12 17.57
N GLY A 192 1.45 5.05 17.81
CA GLY A 192 1.74 6.37 18.40
C GLY A 192 1.94 7.51 17.38
N GLY A 193 1.89 7.21 16.08
CA GLY A 193 1.89 8.21 15.01
C GLY A 193 3.23 8.93 14.85
N TYR A 194 3.19 10.13 14.27
CA TYR A 194 4.39 10.88 13.87
C TYR A 194 5.34 11.21 15.02
N ASN A 195 4.81 11.64 16.16
CA ASN A 195 5.63 12.04 17.31
C ASN A 195 6.54 10.90 17.77
N VAL A 196 5.96 9.70 17.92
CA VAL A 196 6.70 8.52 18.38
C VAL A 196 7.72 8.08 17.34
N LEU A 197 7.35 8.06 16.06
CA LEU A 197 8.25 7.75 14.96
C LEU A 197 9.47 8.70 14.93
N PHE A 198 9.27 9.99 15.22
CA PHE A 198 10.39 10.94 15.26
C PHE A 198 11.26 10.82 16.52
N TYR A 199 10.69 10.43 17.66
CA TYR A 199 11.50 10.09 18.84
C TYR A 199 12.36 8.86 18.57
N ASP A 200 11.81 7.83 17.91
CA ASP A 200 12.60 6.65 17.52
C ASP A 200 13.82 7.06 16.66
N TYR A 201 13.67 8.03 15.75
CA TYR A 201 14.76 8.50 14.87
C TYR A 201 15.89 9.23 15.59
N ILE A 202 15.63 9.76 16.78
CA ILE A 202 16.58 10.54 17.57
C ILE A 202 17.18 9.66 18.67
N ASP A 203 16.32 8.94 19.40
CA ASP A 203 16.68 8.21 20.60
C ASP A 203 17.23 6.81 20.28
N GLU A 204 16.81 6.22 19.15
CA GLU A 204 17.10 4.83 18.78
C GLU A 204 17.65 4.72 17.34
N GLU A 205 18.40 5.74 16.92
CA GLU A 205 18.94 5.92 15.56
C GLU A 205 19.52 4.63 14.94
N ALA A 206 20.45 3.98 15.63
CA ALA A 206 21.12 2.79 15.11
C ALA A 206 20.16 1.61 14.93
N TYR A 207 19.19 1.49 15.84
CA TYR A 207 18.20 0.41 15.76
C TYR A 207 17.18 0.68 14.67
N ILE A 208 16.74 1.93 14.49
CA ILE A 208 15.90 2.31 13.35
C ILE A 208 16.62 2.05 12.02
N GLN A 209 17.92 2.35 11.92
CA GLN A 209 18.68 2.04 10.72
C GLN A 209 18.67 0.53 10.43
N GLU A 210 18.85 -0.33 11.43
CA GLU A 210 18.74 -1.79 11.25
C GLU A 210 17.36 -2.22 10.71
N ILE A 211 16.29 -1.66 11.27
CA ILE A 211 14.91 -1.91 10.82
C ILE A 211 14.74 -1.47 9.35
N PHE A 212 15.29 -0.30 9.01
CA PHE A 212 15.12 0.29 7.68
C PHE A 212 15.95 -0.46 6.64
N ASP A 213 17.16 -0.91 6.99
CA ASP A 213 17.98 -1.76 6.14
C ASP A 213 17.27 -3.10 5.87
N PHE A 214 16.66 -3.71 6.89
CA PHE A 214 15.87 -4.93 6.72
C PHE A 214 14.69 -4.70 5.77
N TYR A 215 13.91 -3.64 6.00
CA TYR A 215 12.79 -3.30 5.12
C TYR A 215 13.25 -2.97 3.71
N GLN A 216 14.37 -2.29 3.54
CA GLN A 216 14.90 -1.93 2.23
C GLN A 216 15.21 -3.19 1.40
N ARG A 217 15.78 -4.23 2.01
CA ARG A 217 16.02 -5.51 1.31
C ARG A 217 14.71 -6.19 0.92
N TYR A 218 13.71 -6.19 1.80
CA TYR A 218 12.36 -6.68 1.49
C TYR A 218 11.73 -5.90 0.33
N ALA A 219 11.76 -4.57 0.39
CA ALA A 219 11.20 -3.69 -0.62
C ALA A 219 11.88 -3.85 -1.97
N LEU A 220 13.22 -3.97 -2.01
CA LEU A 220 13.97 -4.19 -3.25
C LEU A 220 13.62 -5.52 -3.92
N ALA A 221 13.38 -6.58 -3.13
CA ALA A 221 12.98 -7.85 -3.69
C ALA A 221 11.55 -7.78 -4.30
N ARG A 222 10.64 -6.98 -3.70
CA ARG A 222 9.33 -6.64 -4.28
C ARG A 222 9.45 -5.75 -5.54
N VAL A 223 10.36 -4.77 -5.55
CA VAL A 223 10.66 -3.94 -6.74
C VAL A 223 11.09 -4.84 -7.89
N ASN A 224 12.03 -5.76 -7.64
CA ASN A 224 12.52 -6.68 -8.66
C ASN A 224 11.37 -7.54 -9.24
N ALA A 225 10.50 -8.08 -8.38
CA ALA A 225 9.32 -8.80 -8.84
C ALA A 225 8.39 -7.91 -9.69
N GLY A 226 8.15 -6.66 -9.28
CA GLY A 226 7.34 -5.69 -10.04
C GLY A 226 7.91 -5.39 -11.41
N CYS A 227 9.24 -5.27 -11.53
CA CYS A 227 9.93 -5.12 -12.81
C CYS A 227 9.76 -6.35 -13.70
N ILE A 228 9.90 -7.57 -13.15
CA ILE A 228 9.72 -8.83 -13.88
C ILE A 228 8.26 -8.97 -14.36
N ALA A 229 7.30 -8.65 -13.50
CA ALA A 229 5.87 -8.70 -13.82
C ALA A 229 5.41 -7.63 -14.84
N GLY A 230 6.29 -6.69 -15.18
CA GLY A 230 6.02 -5.65 -16.17
C GLY A 230 5.13 -4.53 -15.65
N ALA A 231 5.38 -4.07 -14.42
CA ALA A 231 4.79 -2.83 -13.92
C ALA A 231 5.09 -1.68 -14.87
N ASP A 232 4.09 -0.85 -15.15
CA ASP A 232 4.28 0.35 -15.98
C ASP A 232 5.05 1.44 -15.20
N GLU A 233 4.87 1.46 -13.87
CA GLU A 233 5.53 2.35 -12.93
C GLU A 233 5.78 1.65 -11.59
N ILE A 234 6.93 1.93 -10.98
CA ILE A 234 7.17 1.67 -9.56
C ILE A 234 6.97 2.99 -8.82
N MET A 235 5.84 3.14 -8.16
CA MET A 235 5.53 4.34 -7.39
C MET A 235 6.21 4.25 -6.03
N LEU A 236 7.09 5.20 -5.74
CA LEU A 236 7.75 5.34 -4.45
C LEU A 236 7.13 6.47 -3.63
N GLY A 237 7.03 6.24 -2.32
CA GLY A 237 6.69 7.28 -1.35
C GLY A 237 5.28 7.22 -0.80
N GLY A 238 4.99 8.15 0.08
CA GLY A 238 3.76 8.29 0.84
C GLY A 238 3.76 9.60 1.62
N SER A 239 2.69 9.83 2.38
CA SER A 239 2.46 11.12 3.04
C SER A 239 3.37 11.39 4.25
N ALA A 240 3.96 10.35 4.85
CA ALA A 240 4.72 10.48 6.09
C ALA A 240 6.15 10.97 5.88
N SER A 241 6.69 10.82 4.67
CA SER A 241 7.99 11.35 4.27
C SER A 241 7.95 12.77 3.69
N SER A 242 6.75 13.34 3.51
CA SER A 242 6.55 14.71 3.02
C SER A 242 7.21 15.75 3.92
N LEU A 243 7.63 16.88 3.33
CA LEU A 243 8.16 18.05 4.05
C LEU A 243 7.18 18.69 5.03
N SER A 244 5.88 18.41 4.90
CA SER A 244 4.87 18.83 5.87
C SER A 244 4.97 18.10 7.21
N VAL A 245 5.73 16.99 7.26
CA VAL A 245 5.83 16.12 8.44
C VAL A 245 7.28 15.80 8.78
N SER A 246 8.09 15.38 7.80
CA SER A 246 9.50 15.03 7.98
C SER A 246 10.43 16.16 7.58
N SER A 247 11.61 16.23 8.22
CA SER A 247 12.62 17.22 7.85
C SER A 247 13.47 16.74 6.67
N PRO A 248 14.03 17.65 5.83
CA PRO A 248 14.99 17.27 4.79
C PRO A 248 16.21 16.52 5.32
N ARG A 249 16.56 16.71 6.60
CA ARG A 249 17.65 15.97 7.25
C ARG A 249 17.27 14.51 7.44
N ASN A 250 16.08 14.25 7.98
CA ASN A 250 15.61 12.88 8.21
C ASN A 250 15.39 12.17 6.87
N PHE A 251 14.72 12.80 5.91
CA PHE A 251 14.51 12.25 4.55
C PHE A 251 15.79 11.84 3.82
N ARG A 252 16.89 12.60 3.98
CA ARG A 252 18.17 12.25 3.35
C ARG A 252 18.90 11.12 4.04
N LYS A 253 18.59 10.88 5.31
CA LYS A 253 19.27 9.89 6.14
C LYS A 253 18.58 8.53 6.05
N TYR A 254 17.26 8.53 6.18
CA TYR A 254 16.40 7.36 6.27
C TYR A 254 15.45 7.28 5.09
#